data_AF-A0A7Y4QUB8-F1
#
_entry.id   AF-A0A7Y4QUB8-F1
#
_cell.length_a   1.000
_cell.length_b   1.000
_cell.length_c   1.000
_cell.angle_alpha   90.00
_cell.angle_beta   90.00
_cell.angle_gamma   90.00
#
_symmetry.space_group_name_H-M   'P 1'
#
loop_
_entity.id
_entity.type
_entity.pdbx_description
1 polymer ?
#
loop_
_entity_poly.entity_id
_entity_poly.type
_entity_poly.pdbx_seq_one_letter_code
_entity_poly.pdbx_strand_id
1 'polypeptide(L)'
;SYYLRNKAKIESKYEAEEIEFGGAGGTVKVKGFRIEDLLLKIGNSKLKLSDVRVIAENIKDHDKGYFGNLGQDYMGEFSEMILNFEDMYVDFKK
;
A
#
# COMPACT_ATOMS: atom_id res chain seq x y z
N SER A 1 -2.69 9.93 -4.44
CA SER A 1 -2.49 8.48 -4.38
C SER A 1 -1.07 8.10 -4.79
N TYR A 2 -0.59 6.92 -4.36
CA TYR A 2 0.71 6.35 -4.76
C TYR A 2 0.82 6.13 -6.28
N TYR A 3 -0.27 5.67 -6.91
CA TYR A 3 -0.36 5.46 -8.34
C TYR A 3 0.01 6.71 -9.15
N LEU A 4 -0.64 7.85 -8.90
CA LEU A 4 -0.41 9.08 -9.67
C LEU A 4 1.06 9.56 -9.60
N ARG A 5 1.73 9.35 -8.47
CA ARG A 5 3.15 9.73 -8.29
C ARG A 5 4.13 8.82 -9.03
N ASN A 6 3.72 7.57 -9.28
CA ASN A 6 4.56 6.55 -9.89
C ASN A 6 4.02 6.08 -11.25
N LYS A 7 3.04 6.81 -11.81
CA LYS A 7 2.23 6.38 -12.96
C LYS A 7 3.09 5.87 -14.12
N ALA A 8 4.00 6.71 -14.61
CA ALA A 8 4.87 6.35 -15.74
C ALA A 8 5.68 5.07 -15.48
N LYS A 9 6.21 4.89 -14.27
CA LYS A 9 6.99 3.71 -13.89
C LYS A 9 6.13 2.45 -13.77
N ILE A 10 4.92 2.60 -13.24
CA ILE A 10 3.98 1.49 -13.06
C ILE A 10 3.47 1.03 -14.44
N GLU A 11 2.96 1.97 -15.25
CA GLU A 11 2.42 1.68 -16.58
C GLU A 11 3.50 1.18 -17.56
N SER A 12 4.78 1.51 -17.36
CA SER A 12 5.88 0.98 -18.20
C SER A 12 6.31 -0.45 -17.84
N LYS A 13 6.04 -0.90 -16.61
CA LYS A 13 6.55 -2.18 -16.08
C LYS A 13 5.45 -3.23 -15.88
N TYR A 14 4.23 -2.81 -15.57
CA TYR A 14 3.15 -3.71 -15.18
C TYR A 14 1.94 -3.53 -16.09
N GLU A 15 1.22 -4.62 -16.31
CA GLU A 15 -0.04 -4.62 -17.05
C GLU A 15 -1.19 -4.25 -16.11
N ALA A 16 -2.17 -3.51 -16.65
CA ALA A 16 -3.37 -3.18 -15.90
C ALA A 16 -4.26 -4.43 -15.76
N GLU A 17 -4.81 -4.65 -14.57
CA GLU A 17 -5.75 -5.73 -14.27
C GLU A 17 -6.95 -5.23 -13.47
N GLU A 18 -8.00 -6.06 -13.39
CA GLU A 18 -9.09 -5.84 -12.44
C GLU A 18 -8.64 -6.32 -11.05
N ILE A 19 -8.71 -5.41 -10.08
CA ILE A 19 -8.42 -5.67 -8.68
C ILE A 19 -9.74 -5.75 -7.92
N GLU A 20 -9.91 -6.84 -7.17
CA GLU A 20 -10.98 -6.97 -6.19
C GLU A 20 -10.55 -6.32 -4.86
N PHE A 21 -11.33 -5.34 -4.40
CA PHE A 21 -11.10 -4.57 -3.18
C PHE A 21 -12.32 -4.66 -2.27
N GLY A 22 -12.12 -5.12 -1.03
CA GLY A 22 -13.18 -5.33 -0.04
C GLY A 22 -12.99 -4.51 1.23
N GLY A 23 -14.10 -4.14 1.87
CA GLY A 23 -14.13 -3.50 3.19
C GLY A 23 -15.49 -3.65 3.87
N ALA A 24 -15.70 -2.91 4.96
CA ALA A 24 -16.95 -2.98 5.74
C ALA A 24 -18.22 -2.65 4.93
N GLY A 25 -18.08 -1.93 3.81
CA GLY A 25 -19.19 -1.59 2.89
C GLY A 25 -19.41 -2.58 1.74
N GLY A 26 -18.74 -3.74 1.76
CA GLY A 26 -18.77 -4.73 0.68
C GLY A 26 -17.52 -4.70 -0.19
N THR A 27 -17.63 -5.35 -1.34
CA THR A 27 -16.53 -5.56 -2.29
C THR A 27 -16.82 -4.89 -3.62
N VAL A 28 -15.80 -4.29 -4.22
CA VAL A 28 -15.85 -3.65 -5.53
C VAL A 28 -14.70 -4.15 -6.41
N LYS A 29 -14.92 -4.15 -7.73
CA LYS A 29 -13.86 -4.35 -8.73
C LYS A 29 -13.44 -3.00 -9.29
N VAL A 30 -12.15 -2.76 -9.34
CA VAL A 30 -11.55 -1.50 -9.80
C VAL A 30 -10.34 -1.79 -10.69
N LYS A 31 -10.00 -0.86 -11.59
CA LYS A 31 -8.75 -0.99 -12.36
C LYS A 31 -7.54 -0.74 -11.47
N GLY A 32 -6.51 -1.54 -11.65
CA GLY A 32 -5.26 -1.40 -10.92
C GLY A 32 -4.12 -2.17 -11.54
N PHE A 33 -3.08 -2.35 -10.74
CA PHE A 33 -1.84 -3.03 -11.10
C PHE A 33 -1.37 -3.89 -9.95
N ARG A 34 -0.67 -4.98 -10.27
CA ARG A 34 0.03 -5.83 -9.30
C ARG A 34 1.52 -5.62 -9.41
N ILE A 35 2.13 -5.24 -8.29
CA ILE A 35 3.55 -4.90 -8.19
C ILE A 35 4.26 -6.01 -7.41
N GLU A 36 5.23 -6.64 -8.05
CA GLU A 36 5.96 -7.79 -7.46
C GLU A 36 7.16 -7.38 -6.58
N ASP A 37 7.68 -6.17 -6.76
CA ASP A 37 8.92 -5.72 -6.12
C ASP A 37 8.77 -4.33 -5.48
N LEU A 38 7.94 -4.20 -4.44
CA LEU A 38 7.83 -2.94 -3.72
C LEU A 38 8.78 -2.93 -2.51
N LEU A 39 9.86 -2.15 -2.62
CA LEU A 39 10.74 -1.86 -1.48
C LEU A 39 10.13 -0.74 -0.63
N LEU A 40 9.78 -1.06 0.60
CA LEU A 40 9.30 -0.12 1.60
C LEU A 40 10.27 0.02 2.76
N LYS A 41 10.43 1.26 3.22
CA LYS A 41 11.17 1.61 4.44
C LYS A 41 10.25 2.42 5.35
N ILE A 42 10.05 1.96 6.58
CA ILE A 42 9.30 2.66 7.62
C ILE A 42 10.15 2.66 8.88
N GLY A 43 10.45 3.84 9.45
CA GLY A 43 11.41 3.93 10.55
C GLY A 43 12.75 3.28 10.17
N ASN A 44 13.15 2.27 10.96
CA ASN A 44 14.37 1.50 10.72
C ASN A 44 14.13 0.22 9.93
N SER A 45 12.88 -0.19 9.74
CA SER A 45 12.54 -1.41 9.03
C SER A 45 12.63 -1.21 7.50
N LYS A 46 13.12 -2.24 6.81
CA LYS A 46 13.15 -2.34 5.36
C LYS A 46 12.58 -3.69 4.96
N LEU A 47 11.62 -3.68 4.05
CA LEU A 47 10.98 -4.89 3.57
C LEU A 47 10.72 -4.78 2.07
N LYS A 48 10.83 -5.92 1.40
CA LYS A 48 10.36 -6.10 0.03
C LYS A 48 9.00 -6.79 0.11
N LEU A 49 7.94 -6.10 -0.29
CA LEU A 49 6.64 -6.71 -0.47
C LEU A 49 6.54 -7.30 -1.87
N SER A 50 6.11 -8.56 -1.93
CA SER A 50 5.65 -9.23 -3.14
C SER A 50 4.13 -9.14 -3.23
N ASP A 51 3.59 -9.00 -4.44
CA ASP A 51 2.14 -8.99 -4.71
C ASP A 51 1.38 -7.80 -4.08
N VAL A 52 1.87 -6.57 -4.34
CA VAL A 52 1.20 -5.34 -3.89
C VAL A 52 0.18 -4.87 -4.92
N ARG A 53 -1.07 -4.72 -4.50
CA ARG A 53 -2.18 -4.21 -5.34
C ARG A 53 -2.21 -2.68 -5.29
N VAL A 54 -2.09 -2.04 -6.45
CA VAL A 54 -2.17 -0.59 -6.60
C VAL A 54 -3.41 -0.23 -7.39
N ILE A 55 -4.32 0.50 -6.75
CA ILE A 55 -5.58 0.94 -7.37
C ILE A 55 -5.33 2.21 -8.18
N ALA A 56 -5.78 2.23 -9.43
CA ALA A 56 -5.59 3.33 -10.38
C ALA A 56 -6.75 4.35 -10.38
N GLU A 57 -7.82 4.04 -9.67
CA GLU A 57 -9.05 4.83 -9.57
C GLU A 57 -9.20 5.44 -8.16
N ASN A 58 -9.92 6.55 -8.04
CA ASN A 58 -10.33 7.04 -6.72
C ASN A 58 -11.57 6.25 -6.28
N ILE A 59 -11.51 5.55 -5.16
CA ILE A 59 -12.62 4.73 -4.67
C ILE A 59 -13.59 5.59 -3.85
N LYS A 60 -13.07 6.54 -3.08
CA LYS A 60 -13.86 7.45 -2.23
C LYS A 60 -13.32 8.87 -2.28
N ASP A 61 -14.18 9.86 -2.08
CA ASP A 61 -13.79 11.28 -2.08
C ASP A 61 -12.76 11.63 -0.99
N HIS A 62 -12.73 10.88 0.11
CA HIS A 62 -11.74 11.05 1.18
C HIS A 62 -10.37 10.42 0.87
N ASP A 63 -10.18 9.73 -0.25
CA ASP A 63 -8.87 9.21 -0.68
C ASP A 63 -7.90 10.36 -1.05
N LYS A 64 -8.41 11.59 -1.14
CA LYS A 64 -7.65 12.84 -1.33
C LYS A 64 -6.87 13.19 -0.06
N GLY A 65 -5.75 12.51 0.15
CA GLY A 65 -4.83 12.78 1.27
C GLY A 65 -3.95 11.59 1.64
N TYR A 66 -4.31 10.40 1.19
CA TYR A 66 -3.62 9.16 1.52
C TYR A 66 -2.83 8.60 0.33
N PHE A 67 -1.75 7.89 0.63
CA PHE A 67 -0.96 7.17 -0.36
C PHE A 67 -1.35 5.69 -0.49
N GLY A 68 -2.13 5.19 0.46
CA GLY A 68 -2.54 3.80 0.58
C GLY A 68 -2.74 3.48 2.06
N ASN A 69 -3.17 2.25 2.33
CA ASN A 69 -3.22 1.73 3.69
C ASN A 69 -1.94 0.93 3.95
N LEU A 70 -1.38 1.06 5.15
CA LEU A 70 -0.43 0.09 5.66
C LEU A 70 -1.25 -1.04 6.27
N GLY A 71 -1.10 -2.26 5.75
CA GLY A 71 -1.93 -3.40 6.12
C GLY A 71 -1.16 -4.54 6.79
N GLN A 72 -1.86 -5.66 6.98
CA GLN A 72 -1.30 -6.90 7.52
C GLN A 72 -0.24 -7.54 6.59
N ASP A 73 -0.30 -7.25 5.30
CA ASP A 73 0.72 -7.61 4.31
C ASP A 73 2.12 -7.09 4.67
N TYR A 74 2.19 -5.94 5.32
CA TYR A 74 3.43 -5.40 5.86
C TYR A 74 3.60 -5.69 7.35
N MET A 75 2.58 -5.40 8.17
CA MET A 75 2.68 -5.51 9.62
C MET A 75 2.91 -6.94 10.10
N GLY A 76 2.37 -7.94 9.40
CA GLY A 76 2.50 -9.35 9.77
C GLY A 76 3.91 -9.93 9.59
N GLU A 77 4.80 -9.22 8.90
CA GLU A 77 6.20 -9.63 8.70
C GLU A 77 7.10 -9.29 9.90
N PHE A 78 6.52 -8.69 10.95
CA PHE A 78 7.20 -8.23 12.15
C PHE A 78 6.53 -8.81 13.40
N SER A 79 7.32 -9.08 14.44
CA SER A 79 6.79 -9.54 15.72
C SER A 79 6.28 -8.39 16.59
N GLU A 80 6.76 -7.16 16.35
CA GLU A 80 6.40 -5.97 17.11
C GLU A 80 6.21 -4.76 16.19
N MET A 81 5.16 -3.99 16.48
CA MET A 81 4.90 -2.66 15.92
C MET A 81 4.93 -1.63 17.05
N ILE A 82 5.67 -0.54 16.85
CA ILE A 82 5.80 0.56 17.81
C ILE A 82 5.06 1.76 17.26
N LEU A 83 4.09 2.25 18.02
CA LEU A 83 3.43 3.54 17.83
C LEU A 83 3.84 4.46 18.97
N ASN A 84 4.78 5.37 18.70
CA ASN A 84 5.23 6.34 19.69
C ASN A 84 4.48 7.67 19.49
N PHE A 85 3.68 8.05 20.48
CA PHE A 85 2.86 9.26 20.47
C PHE A 85 3.56 10.48 21.09
N GLU A 86 4.68 10.28 21.79
CA GLU A 86 5.49 11.35 22.35
C GLU A 86 6.42 11.94 21.27
N ASP A 87 7.17 11.06 20.60
CA ASP A 87 8.11 11.39 19.53
C ASP A 87 7.48 11.33 18.13
N MET A 88 6.20 10.95 18.03
CA MET A 88 5.41 10.90 16.80
C MET A 88 6.04 10.05 15.67
N TYR A 89 6.41 8.80 15.98
CA TYR A 89 6.95 7.86 14.99
C TYR A 89 6.27 6.49 15.00
N VAL A 90 6.46 5.77 13.89
CA VAL A 90 6.12 4.36 13.72
C VAL A 90 7.39 3.58 13.38
N ASP A 91 7.62 2.46 14.06
CA ASP A 91 8.74 1.54 13.77
C ASP A 91 8.31 0.07 13.94
N PHE A 92 9.13 -0.85 13.44
CA PHE A 92 8.84 -2.29 13.45
C PHE A 92 10.08 -3.11 13.81
N LYS A 93 9.89 -4.21 14.54
CA LYS A 93 10.97 -5.15 14.90
C LYS A 93 10.63 -6.59 14.51
N LYS A 94 11.67 -7.34 14.14
CA LYS A 94 11.59 -8.79 13.89
C LYS A 94 11.72 -9.56 15.19
#